data_AF-A0A7I7ZW81-F1
#
_entry.id   AF-A0A7I7ZW81-F1
#
_cell.length_a   1.000
_cell.length_b   1.000
_cell.length_c   1.000
_cell.angle_alpha   90.00
_cell.angle_beta   90.00
_cell.angle_gamma   90.00
#
_symmetry.space_group_name_H-M   'P 1'
#
loop_
_entity.id
_entity.type
_entity.pdbx_description
1 polymer ?
#
loop_
_entity_poly.entity_id
_entity_poly.type
_entity_poly.pdbx_seq_one_letter_code
_entity_poly.pdbx_strand_id
1 'polypeptide(L)'
;MNREFYTSPKWSALNADPEVFGMSEGKSAAENRKAGFSATQGRLNVIPPQVDENGEPVEVKLHEFRPAPPTPYIDQVKLYSQLLAAESGMPAPYLGFVTDNPASADSIRQQEYRLVKRAERRQTSFGLAWREVAYLALLLRDGSVDPEAFRQVGVKWRDASTPTRAAAADEATKLIAAQVLPPDSSVTYDRIGLSQQEQDQLERERQRSSVTDLISGLRPASDAAQSDSQVAGLAGRTVAATG
;
A
#
# COMPACT_ATOMS: atom_id res chain seq x y z
N MET A 1 17.66 25.42 8.88
CA MET A 1 18.46 26.32 9.75
C MET A 1 18.89 25.68 11.09
N ASN A 2 18.52 24.44 11.44
CA ASN A 2 18.84 23.87 12.77
C ASN A 2 20.06 22.94 12.80
N ARG A 3 20.40 22.21 11.73
CA ARG A 3 21.47 21.19 11.75
C ARG A 3 22.86 21.78 12.05
N GLU A 4 23.18 22.93 11.46
CA GLU A 4 24.50 23.57 11.60
C GLU A 4 24.79 24.01 13.04
N PHE A 5 23.76 24.35 13.82
CA PHE A 5 23.91 24.65 15.25
C PHE A 5 24.28 23.45 16.13
N TYR A 6 24.04 22.22 15.66
CA TYR A 6 24.35 20.98 16.37
C TYR A 6 25.67 20.33 15.93
N THR A 7 26.18 20.66 14.74
CA THR A 7 27.36 19.99 14.17
C THR A 7 28.66 20.77 14.38
N SER A 8 28.59 22.05 14.74
CA SER A 8 29.79 22.86 15.00
C SER A 8 30.18 22.78 16.48
N PRO A 9 31.43 22.40 16.81
CA PRO A 9 31.94 22.46 18.18
C PRO A 9 31.83 23.88 18.72
N LYS A 10 31.21 24.04 19.88
CA LYS A 10 31.12 25.32 20.58
C LYS A 10 32.11 25.26 21.73
N TRP A 11 33.10 26.13 21.69
CA TRP A 11 34.06 26.29 22.77
C TRP A 11 34.40 27.76 22.93
N SER A 12 34.73 28.16 24.15
CA SER A 12 35.20 29.50 24.48
C SER A 12 36.55 29.40 25.15
N ALA A 13 37.53 30.20 24.70
CA ALA A 13 38.76 30.43 25.43
C ALA A 13 38.57 31.67 26.31
N LEU A 14 38.81 31.51 27.62
CA LEU A 14 38.94 32.63 28.55
C LEU A 14 40.42 32.90 28.79
N ASN A 15 40.79 34.18 28.93
CA ASN A 15 42.18 34.65 29.11
C ASN A 15 43.12 34.35 27.93
N ALA A 16 42.64 34.51 26.69
CA ALA A 16 43.45 34.37 25.48
C ALA A 16 43.40 35.65 24.65
N ASP A 17 44.55 36.09 24.14
CA ASP A 17 44.64 37.25 23.24
C ASP A 17 44.05 36.90 21.85
N PRO A 18 43.22 37.77 21.23
CA PRO A 18 42.72 37.59 19.87
C PRO A 18 43.79 37.29 18.81
N GLU A 19 45.02 37.77 19.00
CA GLU A 19 46.15 37.52 18.08
C GLU A 19 46.50 36.04 17.95
N VAL A 20 46.25 35.26 19.00
CA VAL A 20 46.49 33.81 19.04
C VAL A 20 45.60 33.04 18.05
N PHE A 21 44.46 33.62 17.71
CA PHE A 21 43.53 33.08 16.71
C PHE A 21 43.73 33.70 15.33
N GLY A 22 44.81 34.46 15.13
CA GLY A 22 45.15 35.12 13.88
C GLY A 22 44.28 36.35 13.60
N MET A 23 43.59 36.90 14.59
CA MET A 23 42.84 38.16 14.49
C MET A 23 43.74 39.31 14.95
N SER A 24 43.80 40.41 14.21
CA SER A 24 44.53 41.61 14.64
C SER A 24 43.80 42.87 14.20
N GLU A 25 44.06 43.99 14.89
CA GLU A 25 43.46 45.30 14.58
C GLU A 25 43.84 45.80 13.17
N GLY A 26 44.95 45.31 12.61
CA GLY A 26 45.42 45.66 11.26
C GLY A 26 44.79 44.87 10.11
N LYS A 27 43.93 43.87 10.36
CA LYS A 27 43.28 43.06 9.32
C LYS A 27 41.88 43.57 8.99
N SER A 28 41.45 43.40 7.74
CA SER A 28 40.09 43.79 7.35
C SER A 28 39.02 42.95 8.08
N ALA A 29 37.83 43.50 8.27
CA ALA A 29 36.70 42.79 8.90
C ALA A 29 36.30 41.48 8.21
N ALA A 30 36.65 41.28 6.94
CA ALA A 30 36.44 40.02 6.23
C ALA A 30 37.52 38.97 6.58
N GLU A 31 38.77 39.40 6.72
CA GLU A 31 39.90 38.53 7.08
C GLU A 31 39.83 38.07 8.54
N ASN A 32 39.44 38.97 9.45
CA ASN A 32 39.21 38.60 10.85
C ASN A 32 38.06 37.59 11.01
N ARG A 33 36.96 37.73 10.25
CA ARG A 33 35.88 36.73 10.22
C ARG A 33 36.33 35.38 9.67
N LYS A 34 37.18 35.38 8.64
CA LYS A 34 37.73 34.16 8.05
C LYS A 34 38.70 33.46 9.01
N ALA A 35 39.55 34.22 9.70
CA ALA A 35 40.48 33.72 10.72
C ALA A 35 39.74 33.11 11.92
N GLY A 36 38.71 33.80 12.43
CA GLY A 36 37.82 33.26 13.46
C GLY A 36 37.15 31.96 13.01
N PHE A 37 36.62 31.91 11.79
CA PHE A 37 36.00 30.70 11.25
C PHE A 37 37.00 29.55 11.07
N SER A 38 38.23 29.80 10.62
CA SER A 38 39.25 28.74 10.50
C SER A 38 39.72 28.22 11.85
N ALA A 39 39.82 29.10 12.86
CA ALA A 39 40.16 28.70 14.23
C ALA A 39 39.06 27.83 14.86
N THR A 40 37.77 28.12 14.59
CA THR A 40 36.66 27.26 15.06
C THR A 40 36.58 25.92 14.32
N GLN A 41 37.01 25.86 13.05
CA GLN A 41 36.97 24.64 12.22
C GLN A 41 38.24 23.76 12.33
N GLY A 42 39.27 24.23 13.04
CA GLY A 42 40.52 23.50 13.28
C GLY A 42 40.29 22.22 14.09
N ARG A 43 40.94 21.11 13.69
CA ARG A 43 40.86 19.82 14.40
C ARG A 43 41.80 19.71 15.61
N LEU A 44 42.72 20.67 15.77
CA LEU A 44 43.69 20.71 16.85
C LEU A 44 43.89 22.18 17.25
N ASN A 45 43.32 22.57 18.40
CA ASN A 45 43.45 23.92 18.95
C ASN A 45 44.56 23.91 20.01
N VAL A 46 45.79 24.21 19.60
CA VAL A 46 46.92 24.43 20.52
C VAL A 46 47.05 25.93 20.73
N ILE A 47 46.76 26.38 21.96
CA ILE A 47 46.91 27.78 22.35
C ILE A 47 48.29 27.91 23.00
N PRO A 48 49.24 28.66 22.42
CA PRO A 48 50.53 28.93 23.05
C PRO A 48 50.35 29.65 24.40
N PRO A 49 51.23 29.41 25.39
CA PRO A 49 51.14 30.05 26.69
C PRO A 49 51.16 31.57 26.54
N GLN A 50 50.17 32.23 27.15
CA GLN A 50 50.08 33.68 27.18
C GLN A 50 50.87 34.19 28.39
N VAL A 51 51.51 35.33 28.25
CA VAL A 51 52.17 36.03 29.35
C VAL A 51 51.43 37.33 29.63
N ASP A 52 51.31 37.70 30.89
CA ASP A 52 50.77 39.02 31.25
C ASP A 52 51.82 40.12 31.04
N GLU A 53 51.44 41.38 31.31
CA GLU A 53 52.34 42.54 31.22
C GLU A 53 53.59 42.43 32.12
N ASN A 54 53.60 41.49 33.08
CA ASN A 54 54.69 41.24 34.03
C ASN A 54 55.53 40.00 33.67
N GLY A 55 55.21 39.30 32.58
CA GLY A 55 55.92 38.10 32.13
C GLY A 55 55.52 36.81 32.84
N GLU A 56 54.43 36.80 33.63
CA GLU A 56 53.93 35.59 34.27
C GLU A 56 53.00 34.79 33.33
N PRO A 57 53.09 33.45 33.30
CA PRO A 57 52.23 32.62 32.47
C PRO A 57 50.76 32.69 32.91
N VAL A 58 49.88 33.08 31.99
CA VAL A 58 48.42 33.09 32.19
C VAL A 58 47.84 31.73 31.82
N GLU A 59 47.12 31.11 32.76
CA GLU A 59 46.41 29.86 32.51
C GLU A 59 45.20 30.10 31.60
N VAL A 60 45.28 29.60 30.36
CA VAL A 60 44.17 29.64 29.41
C VAL A 60 43.17 28.54 29.76
N LYS A 61 41.95 28.94 30.13
CA LYS A 61 40.87 28.01 30.43
C LYS A 61 40.01 27.80 29.19
N LEU A 62 40.07 26.58 28.64
CA LEU A 62 39.22 26.16 27.54
C LEU A 62 37.91 25.60 28.11
N HIS A 63 36.79 26.27 27.85
CA HIS A 63 35.48 25.75 28.17
C HIS A 63 34.85 25.15 26.91
N GLU A 64 34.71 23.84 26.89
CA GLU A 64 33.91 23.13 25.89
C GLU A 64 32.44 23.15 26.30
N PHE A 65 31.56 23.63 25.42
CA PHE A 65 30.13 23.46 25.61
C PHE A 65 29.76 22.06 25.13
N ARG A 66 29.24 21.23 26.03
CA ARG A 66 28.71 19.92 25.65
C ARG A 66 27.66 20.12 24.55
N PRO A 67 27.75 19.40 23.43
CA PRO A 67 26.75 19.50 22.38
C PRO A 67 25.38 19.13 22.95
N ALA A 68 24.36 19.93 22.62
CA ALA A 68 22.99 19.60 23.00
C ALA A 68 22.60 18.27 22.31
N PRO A 69 21.88 17.37 23.00
CA PRO A 69 21.46 16.12 22.41
C PRO A 69 20.56 16.38 21.19
N PRO A 70 20.62 15.56 20.13
CA PRO A 70 19.79 15.72 18.94
C PRO A 70 18.31 15.37 19.17
N THR A 71 17.97 14.87 20.36
CA THR A 71 16.62 14.42 20.74
C THR A 71 15.51 15.41 20.38
N PRO A 72 15.62 16.73 20.67
CA PRO A 72 14.55 17.69 20.34
C PRO A 72 14.28 17.79 18.84
N TYR A 73 15.32 17.64 18.00
CA TYR A 73 15.16 17.64 16.55
C TYR A 73 14.44 16.37 16.07
N ILE A 74 14.80 15.21 16.63
CA ILE A 74 14.12 13.94 16.32
C ILE A 74 12.65 14.02 16.73
N ASP A 75 12.34 14.57 17.90
CA ASP A 75 10.97 14.72 18.37
C ASP A 75 10.16 15.70 17.51
N GLN A 76 10.79 16.77 17.02
CA GLN A 76 10.18 17.67 16.05
C GLN A 76 9.84 16.95 14.72
N VAL A 77 10.75 16.12 14.20
CA VAL A 77 10.50 15.32 12.99
C VAL A 77 9.37 14.31 13.23
N LYS A 78 9.34 13.66 14.40
CA LYS A 78 8.25 12.77 14.79
C LYS A 78 6.90 13.50 14.81
N LEU A 79 6.85 14.70 15.40
CA LEU A 79 5.64 15.51 15.42
C LEU A 79 5.15 15.82 13.99
N TYR A 80 6.05 16.22 13.09
CA TYR A 80 5.68 16.48 11.70
C TYR A 80 5.15 15.25 10.96
N SER A 81 5.76 14.10 11.16
CA SER A 81 5.27 12.85 10.58
C SER A 81 3.89 12.47 11.15
N GLN A 82 3.62 12.71 12.44
CA GLN A 82 2.28 12.50 13.01
C GLN A 82 1.22 13.44 12.43
N LEU A 83 1.55 14.73 12.23
CA LEU A 83 0.67 15.69 11.57
C LEU A 83 0.37 15.26 10.12
N LEU A 84 1.39 14.80 9.40
CA LEU A 84 1.24 14.29 8.03
C LEU A 84 0.33 13.04 7.99
N ALA A 85 0.50 12.09 8.91
CA ALA A 85 -0.37 10.93 9.02
C ALA A 85 -1.84 11.34 9.26
N ALA A 86 -2.07 12.30 10.16
CA ALA A 86 -3.41 12.79 10.48
C ALA A 86 -4.10 13.45 9.27
N GLU A 87 -3.36 14.30 8.54
CA GLU A 87 -3.86 15.03 7.38
C GLU A 87 -4.10 14.09 6.18
N SER A 88 -3.11 13.26 5.84
CA SER A 88 -3.25 12.27 4.77
C SER A 88 -4.29 11.19 5.10
N GLY A 89 -4.55 10.95 6.38
CA GLY A 89 -5.37 9.85 6.86
C GLY A 89 -4.68 8.49 6.76
N MET A 90 -3.35 8.46 6.66
CA MET A 90 -2.54 7.24 6.68
C MET A 90 -2.34 6.75 8.12
N PRO A 91 -2.24 5.43 8.34
CA PRO A 91 -1.85 4.88 9.63
C PRO A 91 -0.44 5.35 10.04
N ALA A 92 -0.28 5.74 11.31
CA ALA A 92 1.03 6.13 11.84
C ALA A 92 2.12 5.05 11.69
N PRO A 93 1.82 3.73 11.83
CA PRO A 93 2.82 2.69 11.60
C PRO A 93 3.48 2.72 10.21
N TYR A 94 2.78 3.24 9.18
CA TYR A 94 3.34 3.35 7.83
C TYR A 94 4.49 4.37 7.75
N LEU A 95 4.56 5.32 8.69
CA LEU A 95 5.64 6.31 8.79
C LEU A 95 6.76 5.88 9.76
N GLY A 96 6.79 4.61 10.17
CA GLY A 96 7.83 4.06 11.04
C GLY A 96 7.60 4.27 12.53
N PHE A 97 6.40 4.69 12.93
CA PHE A 97 5.99 4.72 14.34
C PHE A 97 5.57 3.33 14.78
N VAL A 98 6.55 2.56 15.25
CA VAL A 98 6.28 1.27 15.88
C VAL A 98 6.02 1.51 17.36
N THR A 99 4.84 1.10 17.83
CA THR A 99 4.55 0.98 19.26
C THR A 99 5.13 -0.33 19.77
N ASP A 100 5.50 -0.40 21.06
CA ASP A 100 6.07 -1.62 21.67
C ASP A 100 5.15 -2.85 21.57
N ASN A 101 3.84 -2.63 21.35
CA ASN A 101 2.89 -3.70 21.13
C ASN A 101 2.63 -3.90 19.62
N PRO A 102 2.91 -5.09 19.06
CA PRO A 102 2.54 -5.41 17.68
C PRO A 102 1.01 -5.30 17.51
N ALA A 103 0.58 -4.64 16.44
CA ALA A 103 -0.84 -4.50 16.15
C ALA A 103 -1.47 -5.85 15.78
N SER A 104 -2.62 -6.18 16.36
CA SER A 104 -3.41 -7.33 15.94
C SER A 104 -3.99 -7.09 14.54
N ALA A 105 -4.38 -8.17 13.84
CA ALA A 105 -4.98 -8.06 12.51
C ALA A 105 -6.26 -7.21 12.48
N ASP A 106 -7.05 -7.22 13.55
CA ASP A 106 -8.24 -6.37 13.65
C ASP A 106 -7.87 -4.90 13.83
N SER A 107 -6.88 -4.60 14.68
CA SER A 107 -6.37 -3.23 14.86
C SER A 107 -5.81 -2.65 13.56
N ILE A 108 -5.12 -3.46 12.74
CA ILE A 108 -4.63 -3.05 11.41
C ILE A 108 -5.81 -2.71 10.50
N ARG A 109 -6.84 -3.57 10.43
CA ARG A 109 -8.04 -3.30 9.63
C ARG A 109 -8.77 -2.04 10.07
N GLN A 110 -8.88 -1.80 11.38
CA GLN A 110 -9.49 -0.57 11.90
C GLN A 110 -8.70 0.68 11.51
N GLN A 111 -7.36 0.61 11.52
CA GLN A 111 -6.51 1.72 11.07
C GLN A 111 -6.65 1.99 9.57
N GLU A 112 -6.77 0.94 8.75
CA GLU A 112 -6.93 1.05 7.31
C GLU A 112 -8.36 1.42 6.87
N TYR A 113 -9.36 1.26 7.75
CA TYR A 113 -10.77 1.47 7.45
C TYR A 113 -11.05 2.83 6.79
N ARG A 114 -10.42 3.91 7.27
CA ARG A 114 -10.59 5.25 6.69
C ARG A 114 -10.09 5.33 5.24
N LEU A 115 -8.98 4.66 4.93
CA LEU A 115 -8.43 4.59 3.57
C LEU A 115 -9.34 3.76 2.66
N VAL A 116 -9.80 2.60 3.14
CA VAL A 116 -10.74 1.74 2.41
C VAL A 116 -12.02 2.49 2.08
N LYS A 117 -12.64 3.18 3.05
CA LYS A 117 -13.85 3.98 2.80
C LYS A 117 -13.64 5.13 1.84
N ARG A 118 -12.46 5.76 1.85
CA ARG A 118 -12.11 6.79 0.87
C ARG A 118 -11.97 6.17 -0.52
N ALA A 119 -11.36 4.99 -0.64
CA ALA A 119 -11.23 4.27 -1.90
C ALA A 119 -12.59 3.84 -2.46
N GLU A 120 -13.47 3.23 -1.66
CA GLU A 120 -14.84 2.86 -2.05
C GLU A 120 -15.64 4.07 -2.57
N ARG A 121 -15.52 5.22 -1.90
CA ARG A 121 -16.17 6.47 -2.35
C ARG A 121 -15.64 6.92 -3.71
N ARG A 122 -14.34 6.80 -3.95
CA ARG A 122 -13.72 7.13 -5.24
C ARG A 122 -14.10 6.14 -6.33
N GLN A 123 -14.16 4.84 -6.03
CA GLN A 123 -14.65 3.80 -6.93
C GLN A 123 -16.07 4.13 -7.43
N THR A 124 -16.94 4.64 -6.56
CA THR A 124 -18.28 5.08 -6.96
C THR A 124 -18.21 6.21 -7.99
N SER A 125 -17.47 7.28 -7.71
CA SER A 125 -17.34 8.43 -8.62
C SER A 125 -16.66 8.07 -9.94
N PHE A 126 -15.57 7.31 -9.86
CA PHE A 126 -14.81 6.87 -11.03
C PHE A 126 -15.55 5.80 -11.83
N GLY A 127 -16.47 5.06 -11.21
CA GLY A 127 -17.34 4.11 -11.91
C GLY A 127 -18.18 4.79 -12.99
N LEU A 128 -18.73 5.97 -12.73
CA LEU A 128 -19.43 6.74 -13.77
C LEU A 128 -18.50 7.17 -14.90
N ALA A 129 -17.30 7.66 -14.57
CA ALA A 129 -16.32 8.07 -15.56
C ALA A 129 -15.87 6.90 -16.45
N TRP A 130 -15.66 5.71 -15.88
CA TRP A 130 -15.33 4.51 -16.65
C TRP A 130 -16.47 4.05 -17.55
N ARG A 131 -17.73 4.23 -17.13
CA ARG A 131 -18.88 3.98 -17.99
C ARG A 131 -18.88 4.93 -19.18
N GLU A 132 -18.63 6.22 -18.96
CA GLU A 132 -18.54 7.19 -20.06
C GLU A 132 -17.45 6.83 -21.07
N VAL A 133 -16.26 6.44 -20.59
CA VAL A 133 -15.18 5.97 -21.46
C VAL A 133 -15.60 4.75 -22.29
N ALA A 134 -16.30 3.79 -21.68
CA ALA A 134 -16.82 2.63 -22.39
C ALA A 134 -17.87 3.00 -23.44
N TYR A 135 -18.75 3.96 -23.14
CA TYR A 135 -19.76 4.48 -24.07
C TYR A 135 -19.09 5.11 -25.31
N LEU A 136 -18.14 6.01 -25.08
CA LEU A 136 -17.38 6.68 -26.15
C LEU A 136 -16.58 5.69 -26.99
N ALA A 137 -15.99 4.68 -26.36
CA ALA A 137 -15.27 3.63 -27.08
C ALA A 137 -16.18 2.82 -28.01
N LEU A 138 -17.38 2.46 -27.55
CA LEU A 138 -18.38 1.77 -28.37
C LEU A 138 -18.88 2.67 -29.51
N LEU A 139 -19.13 3.96 -29.23
CA LEU A 139 -19.57 4.92 -30.24
C LEU A 139 -18.51 5.09 -31.35
N LEU A 140 -17.22 5.11 -30.98
CA LEU A 140 -16.13 5.18 -31.94
C LEU A 140 -16.01 3.91 -32.79
N ARG A 141 -16.21 2.72 -32.17
CA ARG A 141 -16.08 1.42 -32.85
C ARG A 141 -17.25 1.14 -33.79
N ASP A 142 -18.47 1.39 -33.33
CA ASP A 142 -19.70 0.92 -33.97
C ASP A 142 -20.52 2.06 -34.61
N GLY A 143 -20.14 3.33 -34.39
CA GLY A 143 -20.84 4.52 -34.88
C GLY A 143 -22.18 4.81 -34.17
N SER A 144 -22.67 3.88 -33.36
CA SER A 144 -23.89 4.01 -32.56
C SER A 144 -23.83 3.09 -31.35
N VAL A 145 -24.57 3.43 -30.30
CA VAL A 145 -24.67 2.60 -29.09
C VAL A 145 -26.14 2.46 -28.72
N ASP A 146 -26.63 1.23 -28.61
CA ASP A 146 -27.98 0.94 -28.11
C ASP A 146 -28.09 1.36 -26.62
N PRO A 147 -28.94 2.35 -26.28
CA PRO A 147 -29.10 2.81 -24.91
C PRO A 147 -29.65 1.74 -23.97
N GLU A 148 -30.44 0.78 -24.45
CA GLU A 148 -31.01 -0.28 -23.60
C GLU A 148 -29.95 -1.32 -23.23
N ALA A 149 -29.18 -1.82 -24.22
CA ALA A 149 -28.07 -2.71 -23.95
C ALA A 149 -27.02 -2.04 -23.05
N PHE A 150 -26.69 -0.76 -23.29
CA PHE A 150 -25.69 -0.05 -22.50
C PHE A 150 -26.13 0.21 -21.05
N ARG A 151 -27.43 0.28 -20.77
CA ARG A 151 -27.95 0.39 -19.38
C ARG A 151 -27.59 -0.82 -18.52
N GLN A 152 -27.40 -2.00 -19.14
CA GLN A 152 -27.04 -3.23 -18.44
C GLN A 152 -25.54 -3.32 -18.13
N VAL A 153 -24.73 -2.42 -18.70
CA VAL A 153 -23.28 -2.37 -18.46
C VAL A 153 -23.00 -1.68 -17.12
N GLY A 154 -22.39 -2.43 -16.21
CA GLY A 154 -21.94 -1.95 -14.91
C GLY A 154 -20.42 -1.95 -14.79
N VAL A 155 -19.88 -1.03 -13.98
CA VAL A 155 -18.47 -1.06 -13.59
C VAL A 155 -18.33 -1.90 -12.33
N LYS A 156 -17.46 -2.89 -12.39
CA LYS A 156 -17.13 -3.75 -11.25
C LYS A 156 -15.73 -3.41 -10.75
N TRP A 157 -15.66 -2.99 -9.50
CA TRP A 157 -14.40 -2.80 -8.80
C TRP A 157 -14.10 -4.02 -7.94
N ARG A 158 -12.81 -4.34 -7.76
CA ARG A 158 -12.40 -5.24 -6.69
C ARG A 158 -12.58 -4.54 -5.34
N ASP A 159 -12.73 -5.35 -4.29
CA ASP A 159 -12.74 -4.86 -2.92
C ASP A 159 -11.50 -3.99 -2.69
N ALA A 160 -11.72 -2.81 -2.08
CA ALA A 160 -10.67 -1.86 -1.76
C ALA A 160 -9.92 -2.28 -0.48
N SER A 161 -10.50 -3.19 0.30
CA SER A 161 -9.84 -3.82 1.45
C SER A 161 -8.88 -4.93 1.01
N THR A 162 -7.99 -5.34 1.92
CA THR A 162 -7.10 -6.50 1.70
C THR A 162 -7.56 -7.66 2.57
N PRO A 163 -8.65 -8.37 2.22
CA PRO A 163 -9.06 -9.55 2.95
C PRO A 163 -8.02 -10.65 2.74
N THR A 164 -7.77 -11.44 3.77
CA THR A 164 -6.92 -12.63 3.59
C THR A 164 -7.70 -13.66 2.77
N ARG A 165 -6.99 -14.47 1.97
CA ARG A 165 -7.62 -15.56 1.20
C ARG A 165 -8.43 -16.51 2.11
N ALA A 166 -7.92 -16.74 3.32
CA ALA A 166 -8.61 -17.54 4.33
C ALA A 166 -9.93 -16.90 4.81
N ALA A 167 -9.94 -15.58 5.05
CA ALA A 167 -11.17 -14.88 5.44
C ALA A 167 -12.21 -14.87 4.32
N ALA A 168 -11.78 -14.67 3.08
CA ALA A 168 -12.67 -14.71 1.91
C ALA A 168 -13.27 -16.11 1.69
N ALA A 169 -12.47 -17.18 1.86
CA ALA A 169 -12.94 -18.55 1.75
C ALA A 169 -13.93 -18.92 2.87
N ASP A 170 -13.67 -18.49 4.10
CA ASP A 170 -14.57 -18.68 5.25
C ASP A 170 -15.90 -17.93 5.06
N GLU A 171 -15.85 -16.68 4.57
CA GLU A 171 -17.05 -15.91 4.19
C GLU A 171 -17.87 -16.67 3.13
N ALA A 172 -17.24 -17.09 2.04
CA ALA A 172 -17.92 -17.80 0.97
C ALA A 172 -18.52 -19.12 1.45
N THR A 173 -17.80 -19.90 2.25
CA THR A 173 -18.28 -21.17 2.81
C THR A 173 -19.54 -20.96 3.66
N LYS A 174 -19.56 -19.91 4.49
CA LYS A 174 -20.72 -19.56 5.32
C LYS A 174 -21.92 -19.12 4.49
N LEU A 175 -21.70 -18.30 3.46
CA LEU A 175 -22.77 -17.83 2.57
C LEU A 175 -23.35 -18.97 1.72
N ILE A 176 -22.51 -19.91 1.28
CA ILE A 176 -22.95 -21.12 0.58
C ILE A 176 -23.76 -22.02 1.52
N ALA A 177 -23.27 -22.26 2.74
CA ALA A 177 -23.97 -23.07 3.74
C ALA A 177 -25.33 -22.47 4.12
N ALA A 178 -25.43 -21.14 4.19
CA ALA A 178 -26.67 -20.42 4.41
C ALA A 178 -27.59 -20.34 3.17
N GLN A 179 -27.21 -20.96 2.04
CA GLN A 179 -27.92 -20.92 0.76
C GLN A 179 -28.14 -19.51 0.20
N VAL A 180 -27.31 -18.54 0.59
CA VAL A 180 -27.35 -17.17 0.05
C VAL A 180 -26.63 -17.09 -1.29
N LEU A 181 -25.52 -17.84 -1.43
CA LEU A 181 -24.74 -17.89 -2.65
C LEU A 181 -24.67 -19.32 -3.20
N PRO A 182 -24.93 -19.52 -4.50
CA PRO A 182 -24.62 -20.79 -5.14
C PRO A 182 -23.11 -21.05 -5.11
N PRO A 183 -22.63 -22.28 -4.83
CA PRO A 183 -21.20 -22.62 -4.86
C PRO A 183 -20.54 -22.30 -6.21
N ASP A 184 -21.33 -22.41 -7.25
CA ASP A 184 -20.92 -22.47 -8.65
C ASP A 184 -21.09 -21.14 -9.40
N SER A 185 -21.47 -20.08 -8.70
CA SER A 185 -21.74 -18.76 -9.27
C SER A 185 -20.45 -17.95 -9.46
N SER A 186 -20.40 -17.16 -10.54
CA SER A 186 -19.33 -16.16 -10.76
C SER A 186 -19.20 -15.18 -9.60
N VAL A 187 -20.31 -14.82 -8.96
CA VAL A 187 -20.33 -13.95 -7.76
C VAL A 187 -19.57 -14.59 -6.60
N THR A 188 -19.69 -15.90 -6.44
CA THR A 188 -18.97 -16.65 -5.40
C THR A 188 -17.47 -16.68 -5.71
N TYR A 189 -17.10 -16.95 -6.96
CA TYR A 189 -15.71 -16.92 -7.40
C TYR A 189 -15.06 -15.54 -7.27
N ASP A 190 -15.83 -14.48 -7.50
CA ASP A 190 -15.39 -13.11 -7.27
C ASP A 190 -15.10 -12.83 -5.80
N ARG A 191 -15.96 -13.31 -4.90
CA ARG A 191 -15.80 -13.14 -3.45
C ARG A 191 -14.52 -13.79 -2.93
N ILE A 192 -14.17 -14.97 -3.45
CA ILE A 192 -12.92 -15.65 -3.11
C ILE A 192 -11.71 -15.18 -3.96
N GLY A 193 -11.92 -14.22 -4.86
CA GLY A 193 -10.85 -13.51 -5.56
C GLY A 193 -10.29 -14.18 -6.81
N LEU A 194 -11.00 -15.15 -7.41
CA LEU A 194 -10.59 -15.73 -8.69
C LEU A 194 -10.58 -14.66 -9.78
N SER A 195 -9.59 -14.74 -10.66
CA SER A 195 -9.53 -13.95 -11.89
C SER A 195 -10.59 -14.38 -12.88
N GLN A 196 -10.93 -13.49 -13.82
CA GLN A 196 -11.89 -13.82 -14.89
C GLN A 196 -11.41 -15.02 -15.71
N GLN A 197 -10.10 -15.15 -15.95
CA GLN A 197 -9.54 -16.27 -16.71
C GLN A 197 -9.74 -17.61 -15.99
N GLU A 198 -9.55 -17.64 -14.67
CA GLU A 198 -9.80 -18.83 -13.85
C GLU A 198 -11.29 -19.17 -13.82
N GLN A 199 -12.17 -18.17 -13.71
CA GLN A 199 -13.62 -18.38 -13.78
C GLN A 199 -14.06 -18.96 -15.13
N ASP A 200 -13.56 -18.42 -16.24
CA ASP A 200 -13.85 -18.91 -17.59
C ASP A 200 -13.31 -20.33 -17.82
N GLN A 201 -12.17 -20.66 -17.19
CA GLN A 201 -11.64 -22.02 -17.20
C GLN A 201 -12.56 -22.99 -16.43
N LEU A 202 -12.95 -22.65 -15.20
CA LEU A 202 -13.85 -23.47 -14.39
C LEU A 202 -15.21 -23.69 -15.05
N GLU A 203 -15.76 -22.66 -15.69
CA GLU A 203 -17.02 -22.77 -16.43
C GLU A 203 -16.89 -23.71 -17.63
N ARG A 204 -15.79 -23.64 -18.39
CA ARG A 204 -15.52 -24.58 -19.49
C ARG A 204 -15.34 -26.02 -18.99
N GLU A 205 -14.64 -26.20 -17.87
CA GLU A 205 -14.46 -27.51 -17.24
C GLU A 205 -15.82 -28.10 -16.79
N ARG A 206 -16.68 -27.28 -16.19
CA ARG A 206 -18.04 -27.67 -15.79
C ARG A 206 -18.93 -28.03 -16.98
N GLN A 207 -18.91 -27.22 -18.05
CA GLN A 207 -19.68 -27.53 -19.25
C GLN A 207 -19.26 -28.88 -19.84
N ARG A 208 -17.95 -29.17 -19.85
CA ARG A 208 -17.43 -30.45 -20.31
C ARG A 208 -17.84 -31.62 -19.39
N SER A 209 -17.82 -31.43 -18.07
CA SER A 209 -18.25 -32.48 -17.13
C SER A 209 -19.75 -32.72 -17.25
N SER A 210 -20.58 -31.68 -17.32
CA SER A 210 -22.03 -31.78 -17.48
C SER A 210 -22.43 -32.53 -18.75
N VAL A 211 -21.75 -32.28 -19.87
CA VAL A 211 -21.96 -33.06 -21.11
C VAL A 211 -21.59 -34.53 -20.90
N THR A 212 -20.49 -34.80 -20.21
CA THR A 212 -20.04 -36.18 -19.91
C THR A 212 -21.05 -36.90 -19.01
N ASP A 213 -21.61 -36.21 -18.02
CA ASP A 213 -22.62 -36.71 -17.09
C ASP A 213 -23.97 -36.97 -17.77
N LEU A 214 -24.38 -36.08 -18.69
CA LEU A 214 -25.58 -36.29 -19.51
C LEU A 214 -25.43 -37.52 -20.42
N ILE A 215 -24.28 -37.67 -21.09
CA ILE A 215 -24.02 -38.84 -21.96
C ILE A 215 -23.97 -40.13 -21.14
N SER A 216 -23.34 -40.10 -19.96
CA SER A 216 -23.29 -41.27 -19.08
C SER A 216 -24.64 -41.60 -18.46
N GLY A 217 -25.54 -40.62 -18.27
CA GLY A 217 -26.94 -40.84 -17.87
C GLY A 217 -27.85 -41.32 -19.00
N LEU A 218 -27.58 -40.95 -20.25
CA LEU A 218 -28.34 -41.40 -21.42
C LEU A 218 -28.09 -42.88 -21.77
N ARG A 219 -26.89 -43.40 -21.55
CA ARG A 219 -26.55 -44.83 -21.81
C ARG A 219 -27.41 -45.83 -21.00
N PRO A 220 -27.50 -45.74 -19.66
CA PRO A 220 -28.36 -46.62 -18.88
C PRO A 220 -29.85 -46.38 -19.17
N ALA A 221 -30.25 -45.15 -19.51
CA ALA A 221 -31.62 -44.86 -19.94
C ALA A 221 -31.95 -45.49 -21.30
N SER A 222 -31.01 -45.51 -22.25
CA SER A 222 -31.18 -46.20 -23.54
C SER A 222 -31.19 -47.71 -23.37
N ASP A 223 -30.33 -48.26 -22.51
CA ASP A 223 -30.29 -49.70 -22.22
C ASP A 223 -31.58 -50.15 -21.52
N ALA A 224 -32.08 -49.35 -20.57
CA ALA A 224 -33.37 -49.59 -19.93
C ALA A 224 -34.54 -49.52 -20.94
N ALA A 225 -34.55 -48.52 -21.83
CA ALA A 225 -35.58 -48.40 -22.87
C ALA A 225 -35.53 -49.54 -23.90
N GLN A 226 -34.35 -50.08 -24.22
CA GLN A 226 -34.20 -51.24 -25.10
C GLN A 226 -34.64 -52.55 -24.42
N SER A 227 -34.49 -52.64 -23.10
CA SER A 227 -34.95 -53.79 -22.30
C SER A 227 -36.45 -53.79 -21.99
N ASP A 228 -37.14 -52.66 -22.23
CA ASP A 228 -38.57 -52.53 -21.98
C ASP A 228 -39.38 -53.32 -23.03
N SER A 229 -40.13 -54.31 -22.54
CA SER A 229 -40.93 -55.25 -23.34
C SER A 229 -41.94 -54.58 -24.27
N GLN A 230 -42.45 -53.40 -23.91
CA GLN A 230 -43.39 -52.65 -24.76
C GLN A 230 -42.68 -51.94 -25.93
N VAL A 231 -41.48 -51.41 -25.70
CA VAL A 231 -40.65 -50.75 -26.71
C VAL A 231 -40.08 -51.79 -27.69
N ALA A 232 -39.60 -52.92 -27.19
CA ALA A 232 -39.14 -54.05 -28.01
C ALA A 232 -40.27 -54.62 -28.89
N GLY A 233 -41.48 -54.72 -28.35
CA GLY A 233 -42.67 -55.17 -29.09
C GLY A 233 -43.12 -54.20 -30.19
N LEU A 234 -42.98 -52.89 -29.99
CA LEU A 234 -43.27 -51.88 -31.01
C LEU A 234 -42.20 -51.84 -32.11
N ALA A 235 -40.91 -51.88 -31.75
CA ALA A 235 -39.81 -51.90 -32.71
C ALA A 235 -39.86 -53.12 -33.65
N GLY A 236 -40.23 -54.29 -33.13
CA GLY A 236 -40.41 -55.50 -33.94
C GLY A 236 -41.57 -55.41 -34.96
N ARG A 237 -42.62 -54.64 -34.65
CA ARG A 237 -43.75 -54.43 -35.57
C ARG A 237 -43.43 -53.48 -36.71
N THR A 238 -42.57 -52.48 -36.48
CA THR A 238 -42.15 -51.53 -37.52
C THR A 238 -41.27 -52.19 -38.59
N VAL A 239 -40.36 -53.09 -38.19
CA VAL A 239 -39.46 -53.79 -39.11
C VAL A 239 -40.21 -54.75 -40.05
N ALA A 240 -41.29 -55.38 -39.56
CA ALA A 240 -42.13 -56.28 -40.36
C ALA A 240 -43.00 -55.57 -41.42
N ALA A 241 -43.15 -54.23 -41.36
CA ALA A 241 -43.97 -53.45 -42.30
C ALA A 241 -43.17 -52.87 -43.48
N THR A 242 -41.84 -53.03 -43.49
CA THR A 242 -40.91 -52.45 -44.48
C THR A 242 -40.13 -53.51 -45.30
N GLY A 243 -40.46 -54.79 -45.17
CA GLY A 243 -39.92 -55.89 -46.00
C GLY A 243 -41.04 -56.54 -46.81
#